data_AF-A0A8T2XE50-F1
#
_entry.id   AF-A0A8T2XE50-F1
#
_cell.length_a   1.000
_cell.length_b   1.000
_cell.length_c   1.000
_cell.angle_alpha   90.00
_cell.angle_beta   90.00
_cell.angle_gamma   90.00
#
_symmetry.space_group_name_H-M   'P 1'
#
loop_
_entity.id
_entity.type
_entity.pdbx_description
1 polymer ?
#
loop_
_entity_poly.entity_id
_entity_poly.type
_entity_poly.pdbx_seq_one_letter_code
_entity_poly.pdbx_strand_id
1 'polypeptide(L)'
;MLSIGSLCLSLRTPPKPLKPSKTPKPIRKLYATKAMAGSNPKKVSTFEFRDLMETFAVDVKRAENRPLNVPLIAPFTIASSRLDKVENVAIRIELSDGCVGWGEAPILPFVTAEDQSTAMIKAREACELLKNSSSMKLGLVLERVSEILPGHEFASVRAGVEMALIDAVAKSINVPLWILFGGASDSITTDITIPIVSSAEAAELASKYRKQGFQTLKLKVGKNLREDIEVLQAIRAVHPDCLFILDANEGYKPEEAIEVLEELHSNYLVMLTSVC
;
A
#
# COMPACT_ATOMS: atom_id res chain seq x y z
N MET A 1 24.37 51.31 -19.65
CA MET A 1 25.50 51.39 -18.69
C MET A 1 24.93 51.45 -17.29
N LEU A 2 25.47 50.63 -16.41
CA LEU A 2 24.96 50.24 -15.09
C LEU A 2 24.87 51.39 -14.08
N SER A 3 23.90 51.31 -13.16
CA SER A 3 24.07 51.76 -11.78
C SER A 3 23.41 50.76 -10.84
N ILE A 4 24.21 50.28 -9.89
CA ILE A 4 23.98 49.15 -8.99
C ILE A 4 23.38 49.72 -7.70
N GLY A 5 22.16 49.31 -7.36
CA GLY A 5 21.50 49.60 -6.09
C GLY A 5 21.46 48.35 -5.22
N SER A 6 22.40 48.27 -4.28
CA SER A 6 22.53 47.20 -3.29
C SER A 6 21.33 47.18 -2.33
N LEU A 7 20.54 46.10 -2.33
CA LEU A 7 19.55 45.85 -1.28
C LEU A 7 19.99 44.62 -0.48
N CYS A 8 20.51 44.91 0.72
CA CYS A 8 20.98 43.96 1.70
C CYS A 8 19.77 43.18 2.26
N LEU A 9 19.61 41.90 1.89
CA LEU A 9 18.65 41.00 2.54
C LEU A 9 19.24 40.53 3.88
N SER A 10 18.61 40.98 4.96
CA SER A 10 18.81 40.45 6.31
C SER A 10 18.51 38.95 6.35
N LEU A 11 19.55 38.14 6.53
CA LEU A 11 19.46 36.71 6.85
C LEU A 11 18.62 36.53 8.13
N ARG A 12 17.40 35.99 8.00
CA ARG A 12 16.63 35.52 9.16
C ARG A 12 17.15 34.14 9.56
N THR A 13 17.47 34.01 10.83
CA THR A 13 17.90 32.76 11.51
C THR A 13 16.94 31.60 11.27
N PRO A 14 17.44 30.33 11.25
CA PRO A 14 16.60 29.15 11.07
C PRO A 14 15.61 28.97 12.24
N PRO A 15 14.42 28.38 12.00
CA PRO A 15 13.45 28.13 13.06
C PRO A 15 13.95 27.06 14.04
N LYS A 16 13.64 27.23 15.33
CA LYS A 16 13.98 26.28 16.40
C LYS A 16 13.25 24.94 16.20
N PRO A 17 13.86 23.80 16.60
CA PRO A 17 13.21 22.49 16.52
C PRO A 17 11.97 22.42 17.43
N LEU A 18 10.88 21.90 16.89
CA LEU A 18 9.64 21.59 17.60
C LEU A 18 9.90 20.52 18.67
N LYS A 19 9.47 20.78 19.90
CA LYS A 19 9.50 19.78 20.99
C LYS A 19 8.48 18.67 20.72
N PRO A 20 8.79 17.40 21.05
CA PRO A 20 7.87 16.29 20.84
C PRO A 20 6.60 16.48 21.68
N SER A 21 5.45 16.46 20.99
CA SER A 21 4.12 16.47 21.59
C SER A 21 3.87 15.15 22.32
N LYS A 22 3.20 15.24 23.48
CA LYS A 22 2.93 14.13 24.40
C LYS A 22 2.20 12.99 23.68
N THR A 23 2.71 11.77 23.84
CA THR A 23 2.08 10.53 23.35
C THR A 23 0.67 10.35 23.92
N PRO A 24 -0.35 10.01 23.10
CA PRO A 24 -1.67 9.66 23.60
C PRO A 24 -1.60 8.33 24.36
N LYS A 25 -2.23 8.27 25.54
CA LYS A 25 -2.40 7.02 26.29
C LYS A 25 -3.32 6.06 25.50
N PRO A 26 -3.06 4.75 25.49
CA PRO A 26 -3.89 3.80 24.75
C PRO A 26 -5.29 3.74 25.35
N ILE A 27 -6.30 3.95 24.49
CA ILE A 27 -7.72 3.81 24.82
C ILE A 27 -8.03 2.31 24.90
N ARG A 28 -7.94 1.76 26.11
CA ARG A 28 -7.96 0.32 26.38
C ARG A 28 -9.34 -0.26 26.73
N LYS A 29 -10.42 0.43 26.44
CA LYS A 29 -11.77 -0.03 26.82
C LYS A 29 -12.76 0.37 25.75
N LEU A 30 -13.13 -0.55 24.87
CA LEU A 30 -14.49 -0.53 24.31
C LEU A 30 -14.95 -1.83 23.60
N TYR A 31 -14.51 -3.02 24.02
CA TYR A 31 -15.17 -4.27 23.59
C TYR A 31 -15.17 -5.30 24.73
N ALA A 32 -15.98 -5.05 25.76
CA ALA A 32 -16.25 -6.03 26.80
C ALA A 32 -17.66 -5.84 27.39
N THR A 33 -18.64 -6.54 26.84
CA THR A 33 -19.92 -6.88 27.49
C THR A 33 -20.40 -8.16 26.81
N LYS A 34 -20.73 -9.29 27.45
CA LYS A 34 -21.20 -9.58 28.82
C LYS A 34 -20.75 -11.00 29.18
N ALA A 35 -20.02 -11.18 30.28
CA ALA A 35 -19.98 -12.44 31.01
C ALA A 35 -19.56 -12.19 32.47
N MET A 36 -20.49 -12.50 33.38
CA MET A 36 -20.34 -12.82 34.81
C MET A 36 -19.21 -12.18 35.62
N ALA A 37 -19.61 -11.41 36.62
CA ALA A 37 -18.76 -10.89 37.68
C ALA A 37 -18.02 -12.00 38.45
N GLY A 38 -16.73 -11.78 38.71
CA GLY A 38 -15.94 -12.57 39.64
C GLY A 38 -14.84 -13.42 38.99
N SER A 39 -13.71 -12.81 38.63
CA SER A 39 -12.38 -13.42 38.76
C SER A 39 -11.29 -12.44 38.29
N ASN A 40 -10.12 -12.59 38.89
CA ASN A 40 -8.83 -11.93 38.60
C ASN A 40 -8.68 -11.46 37.14
N PRO A 41 -8.10 -10.27 36.85
CA PRO A 41 -7.82 -9.87 35.47
C PRO A 41 -6.75 -10.80 34.89
N LYS A 42 -7.18 -11.91 34.29
CA LYS A 42 -6.34 -12.75 33.45
C LYS A 42 -5.78 -11.84 32.36
N LYS A 43 -4.47 -11.91 32.13
CA LYS A 43 -3.83 -11.40 30.90
C LYS A 43 -4.75 -11.78 29.74
N VAL A 44 -5.32 -10.79 29.06
CA VAL A 44 -5.95 -11.02 27.76
C VAL A 44 -4.80 -11.50 26.87
N SER A 45 -4.74 -12.80 26.61
CA SER A 45 -3.83 -13.35 25.61
C SER A 45 -4.24 -12.71 24.29
N THR A 46 -3.34 -11.95 23.69
CA THR A 46 -3.51 -11.50 22.30
C THR A 46 -3.68 -12.78 21.48
N PHE A 47 -4.87 -13.00 20.92
CA PHE A 47 -5.09 -14.10 20.00
C PHE A 47 -4.32 -13.75 18.73
N GLU A 48 -3.22 -14.46 18.45
CA GLU A 48 -2.32 -14.14 17.36
C GLU A 48 -2.75 -14.84 16.07
N PHE A 49 -2.43 -14.27 14.90
CA PHE A 49 -2.73 -14.90 13.61
C PHE A 49 -2.16 -16.33 13.50
N ARG A 50 -1.04 -16.62 14.19
CA ARG A 50 -0.47 -17.97 14.27
C ARG A 50 -1.40 -18.96 14.96
N ASP A 51 -2.01 -18.57 16.08
CA ASP A 51 -2.98 -19.42 16.78
C ASP A 51 -4.15 -19.74 15.85
N LEU A 52 -4.60 -18.75 15.07
CA LEU A 52 -5.68 -18.95 14.10
C LEU A 52 -5.30 -19.96 13.00
N MET A 53 -4.07 -19.87 12.48
CA MET A 53 -3.57 -20.81 11.47
C MET A 53 -3.58 -22.26 11.98
N GLU A 54 -3.29 -22.48 13.26
CA GLU A 54 -3.20 -23.82 13.86
C GLU A 54 -4.56 -24.34 14.35
N THR A 55 -5.49 -23.44 14.72
CA THR A 55 -6.74 -23.81 15.41
C THR A 55 -7.98 -23.74 14.54
N PHE A 56 -8.08 -22.80 13.59
CA PHE A 56 -9.29 -22.62 12.78
C PHE A 56 -9.35 -23.65 11.65
N ALA A 57 -10.45 -24.39 11.60
CA ALA A 57 -10.72 -25.33 10.50
C ALA A 57 -11.47 -24.60 9.38
N VAL A 58 -10.83 -24.50 8.22
CA VAL A 58 -11.40 -23.95 6.99
C VAL A 58 -12.14 -25.07 6.28
N ASP A 59 -13.40 -24.83 5.95
CA ASP A 59 -14.24 -25.72 5.15
C ASP A 59 -14.89 -24.87 4.05
N VAL A 60 -14.42 -25.05 2.81
CA VAL A 60 -14.79 -24.18 1.68
C VAL A 60 -16.03 -24.74 1.01
N LYS A 61 -17.10 -23.96 1.02
CA LYS A 61 -18.36 -24.29 0.35
C LYS A 61 -18.38 -23.83 -1.11
N ARG A 62 -17.79 -22.68 -1.41
CA ARG A 62 -17.68 -22.12 -2.76
C ARG A 62 -16.42 -21.28 -2.90
N ALA A 63 -15.71 -21.44 -4.00
CA ALA A 63 -14.59 -20.59 -4.38
C ALA A 63 -14.70 -20.27 -5.87
N GLU A 64 -14.54 -19.00 -6.23
CA GLU A 64 -14.67 -18.54 -7.62
C GLU A 64 -13.82 -17.29 -7.87
N ASN A 65 -13.44 -17.10 -9.13
CA ASN A 65 -12.70 -15.95 -9.60
C ASN A 65 -13.35 -15.31 -10.84
N ARG A 66 -13.12 -14.01 -11.02
CA ARG A 66 -13.61 -13.24 -12.18
C ARG A 66 -12.66 -12.10 -12.53
N PRO A 67 -12.66 -11.61 -13.78
CA PRO A 67 -11.94 -10.39 -14.11
C PRO A 67 -12.48 -9.20 -13.32
N LEU A 68 -11.57 -8.33 -12.89
CA LEU A 68 -11.83 -7.06 -12.24
C LEU A 68 -11.15 -5.95 -13.03
N ASN A 69 -11.89 -5.42 -14.00
CA ASN A 69 -11.41 -4.36 -14.87
C ASN A 69 -11.96 -3.02 -14.39
N VAL A 70 -11.07 -2.10 -14.02
CA VAL A 70 -11.46 -0.78 -13.51
C VAL A 70 -10.72 0.31 -14.31
N PRO A 71 -11.44 1.22 -14.99
CA PRO A 71 -10.81 2.34 -15.66
C PRO A 71 -10.24 3.32 -14.64
N LEU A 72 -9.07 3.89 -14.93
CA LEU A 72 -8.49 4.92 -14.08
C LEU A 72 -9.14 6.28 -14.37
N ILE A 73 -9.30 7.10 -13.34
CA ILE A 73 -9.86 8.46 -13.46
C ILE A 73 -8.95 9.33 -14.34
N ALA A 74 -7.65 9.11 -14.29
CA ALA A 74 -6.66 9.68 -15.17
C ALA A 74 -5.58 8.62 -15.48
N PRO A 75 -4.95 8.68 -16.66
CA PRO A 75 -3.87 7.78 -17.03
C PRO A 75 -2.73 7.83 -16.00
N PHE A 76 -2.25 6.67 -15.56
CA PHE A 76 -1.12 6.55 -14.67
C PHE A 76 0.14 6.28 -15.49
N THR A 77 1.04 7.27 -15.55
CA THR A 77 2.29 7.18 -16.32
C THR A 77 3.48 7.08 -15.37
N ILE A 78 4.28 6.03 -15.54
CA ILE A 78 5.55 5.82 -14.84
C ILE A 78 6.71 5.89 -15.85
N ALA A 79 7.96 5.73 -15.38
CA ALA A 79 9.15 5.74 -16.24
C ALA A 79 9.03 4.75 -17.41
N SER A 80 8.56 3.53 -17.11
CA SER A 80 8.53 2.39 -18.03
C SER A 80 7.22 2.14 -18.77
N SER A 81 6.09 2.73 -18.34
CA SER A 81 4.77 2.39 -18.91
C SER A 81 3.68 3.44 -18.67
N ARG A 82 2.57 3.29 -19.39
CA ARG A 82 1.33 4.05 -19.20
C ARG A 82 0.17 3.07 -19.03
N LEU A 83 -0.67 3.34 -18.03
CA LEU A 83 -1.82 2.52 -17.68
C LEU A 83 -3.10 3.38 -17.71
N ASP A 84 -4.10 2.97 -18.49
CA ASP A 84 -5.41 3.66 -18.54
C ASP A 84 -6.51 2.88 -17.77
N LYS A 85 -6.27 1.60 -17.48
CA LYS A 85 -7.15 0.70 -16.69
C LYS A 85 -6.33 -0.32 -15.93
N VAL A 86 -6.84 -0.82 -14.81
CA VAL A 86 -6.33 -2.05 -14.18
C VAL A 86 -7.11 -3.26 -14.66
N GLU A 87 -6.42 -4.38 -14.85
CA GLU A 87 -6.99 -5.66 -15.32
C GLU A 87 -6.71 -6.76 -14.30
N ASN A 88 -7.28 -6.60 -13.11
CA ASN A 88 -7.01 -7.45 -11.96
C ASN A 88 -7.90 -8.70 -11.96
N VAL A 89 -7.67 -9.61 -11.02
CA VAL A 89 -8.56 -10.76 -10.77
C VAL A 89 -9.18 -10.64 -9.39
N ALA A 90 -10.51 -10.65 -9.31
CA ALA A 90 -11.24 -10.73 -8.05
C ALA A 90 -11.50 -12.19 -7.69
N ILE A 91 -11.22 -12.55 -6.43
CA ILE A 91 -11.39 -13.89 -5.88
C ILE A 91 -12.38 -13.82 -4.72
N ARG A 92 -13.36 -14.73 -4.72
CA ARG A 92 -14.38 -14.84 -3.68
C ARG A 92 -14.36 -16.25 -3.11
N ILE A 93 -14.29 -16.36 -1.79
CA ILE A 93 -14.35 -17.64 -1.06
C ILE A 93 -15.46 -17.55 -0.02
N GLU A 94 -16.32 -18.58 0.00
CA GLU A 94 -17.39 -18.77 0.97
C GLU A 94 -17.11 -20.04 1.78
N LEU A 95 -17.09 -19.90 3.10
CA LEU A 95 -16.94 -21.01 4.04
C LEU A 95 -18.29 -21.69 4.29
N SER A 96 -18.28 -22.89 4.87
CA SER A 96 -19.50 -23.65 5.17
C SER A 96 -20.38 -23.01 6.24
N ASP A 97 -19.83 -22.14 7.09
CA ASP A 97 -20.59 -21.28 8.01
C ASP A 97 -21.28 -20.09 7.34
N GLY A 98 -21.08 -19.91 6.02
CA GLY A 98 -21.67 -18.84 5.22
C GLY A 98 -20.86 -17.55 5.15
N CYS A 99 -19.72 -17.44 5.85
CA CYS A 99 -18.87 -16.25 5.79
C CYS A 99 -18.15 -16.16 4.43
N VAL A 100 -18.08 -14.93 3.91
CA VAL A 100 -17.54 -14.66 2.57
C VAL A 100 -16.36 -13.71 2.65
N GLY A 101 -15.22 -14.16 2.14
CA GLY A 101 -14.03 -13.37 1.99
C GLY A 101 -13.75 -12.98 0.54
N TRP A 102 -13.08 -11.84 0.38
CA TRP A 102 -12.65 -11.31 -0.91
C TRP A 102 -11.15 -11.06 -0.92
N GLY A 103 -10.55 -11.35 -2.07
CA GLY A 103 -9.18 -11.00 -2.36
C GLY A 103 -9.04 -10.53 -3.80
N GLU A 104 -7.93 -9.88 -4.06
CA GLU A 104 -7.62 -9.27 -5.35
C GLU A 104 -6.19 -9.63 -5.74
N ALA A 105 -6.01 -10.12 -6.96
CA ALA A 105 -4.70 -10.28 -7.57
C ALA A 105 -4.49 -9.09 -8.53
N PRO A 106 -3.67 -8.09 -8.15
CA PRO A 106 -3.31 -7.00 -9.06
C PRO A 106 -2.44 -7.52 -10.19
N ILE A 107 -2.79 -7.22 -11.45
CA ILE A 107 -2.04 -7.71 -12.61
C ILE A 107 -1.36 -6.55 -13.31
N LEU A 108 -0.04 -6.67 -13.40
CA LEU A 108 0.80 -5.67 -14.02
C LEU A 108 2.00 -6.42 -14.61
N PRO A 109 1.93 -6.92 -15.86
CA PRO A 109 2.85 -7.94 -16.36
C PRO A 109 4.34 -7.60 -16.26
N PHE A 110 4.69 -6.31 -16.33
CA PHE A 110 6.06 -5.82 -16.13
C PHE A 110 6.56 -5.92 -14.67
N VAL A 111 5.70 -6.25 -13.72
CA VAL A 111 6.00 -6.52 -12.30
C VAL A 111 5.61 -7.94 -11.90
N THR A 112 4.40 -8.39 -12.26
CA THR A 112 3.81 -9.64 -11.75
C THR A 112 4.15 -10.89 -12.55
N ALA A 113 4.97 -10.78 -13.60
CA ALA A 113 5.36 -11.85 -14.55
C ALA A 113 4.20 -12.48 -15.38
N GLU A 114 2.98 -12.45 -14.85
CA GLU A 114 1.77 -13.01 -15.44
C GLU A 114 0.84 -11.93 -16.04
N ASP A 115 0.08 -12.31 -17.07
CA ASP A 115 -1.04 -11.54 -17.60
C ASP A 115 -2.39 -11.96 -16.99
N GLN A 116 -3.45 -11.20 -17.26
CA GLN A 116 -4.75 -11.44 -16.62
C GLN A 116 -5.32 -12.81 -17.02
N SER A 117 -5.07 -13.28 -18.25
CA SER A 117 -5.50 -14.62 -18.69
C SER A 117 -4.85 -15.72 -17.87
N THR A 118 -3.53 -15.66 -17.69
CA THR A 118 -2.76 -16.61 -16.90
C THR A 118 -3.20 -16.57 -15.44
N ALA A 119 -3.33 -15.38 -14.87
CA ALA A 119 -3.80 -15.19 -13.51
C ALA A 119 -5.22 -15.75 -13.30
N MET A 120 -6.12 -15.59 -14.27
CA MET A 120 -7.48 -16.14 -14.23
C MET A 120 -7.49 -17.67 -14.22
N ILE A 121 -6.60 -18.31 -14.99
CA ILE A 121 -6.44 -19.77 -15.02
C ILE A 121 -5.90 -20.26 -13.67
N LYS A 122 -4.83 -19.63 -13.17
CA LYS A 122 -4.20 -19.98 -11.89
C LYS A 122 -5.10 -19.76 -10.68
N ALA A 123 -5.85 -18.65 -10.66
CA ALA A 123 -6.86 -18.41 -9.64
C ALA A 123 -7.98 -19.46 -9.69
N ARG A 124 -8.36 -19.92 -10.88
CA ARG A 124 -9.36 -20.99 -11.04
C ARG A 124 -8.84 -22.33 -10.51
N GLU A 125 -7.63 -22.72 -10.87
CA GLU A 125 -6.97 -23.93 -10.36
C GLU A 125 -6.95 -23.93 -8.82
N ALA A 126 -6.58 -22.80 -8.21
CA ALA A 126 -6.62 -22.64 -6.76
C ALA A 126 -8.03 -22.71 -6.17
N CYS A 127 -9.03 -22.07 -6.79
CA CYS A 127 -10.43 -22.17 -6.36
C CYS A 127 -10.97 -23.61 -6.44
N GLU A 128 -10.62 -24.35 -7.48
CA GLU A 128 -11.01 -25.74 -7.66
C GLU A 128 -10.37 -26.65 -6.59
N LEU A 129 -9.08 -26.45 -6.29
CA LEU A 129 -8.40 -27.17 -5.20
C LEU A 129 -9.10 -26.91 -3.86
N LEU A 130 -9.40 -25.64 -3.55
CA LEU A 130 -10.04 -25.27 -2.29
C LEU A 130 -11.44 -25.87 -2.17
N LYS A 131 -12.24 -25.81 -3.23
CA LYS A 131 -13.59 -26.37 -3.25
C LYS A 131 -13.61 -27.90 -3.08
N ASN A 132 -12.60 -28.60 -3.59
CA ASN A 132 -12.51 -30.05 -3.52
C ASN A 132 -11.75 -30.55 -2.28
N SER A 133 -11.25 -29.64 -1.45
CA SER A 133 -10.51 -29.98 -0.24
C SER A 133 -11.45 -30.29 0.92
N SER A 134 -11.13 -31.31 1.71
CA SER A 134 -11.77 -31.54 3.00
C SER A 134 -11.42 -30.44 3.99
N SER A 135 -12.26 -30.24 5.01
CA SER A 135 -11.96 -29.31 6.09
C SER A 135 -10.56 -29.56 6.70
N MET A 136 -9.76 -28.50 6.82
CA MET A 136 -8.41 -28.57 7.39
C MET A 136 -8.02 -27.25 8.06
N LYS A 137 -6.92 -27.25 8.82
CA LYS A 137 -6.45 -26.04 9.49
C LYS A 137 -6.06 -24.96 8.49
N LEU A 138 -6.36 -23.69 8.80
CA LEU A 138 -6.04 -22.55 7.94
C LEU A 138 -4.58 -22.56 7.47
N GLY A 139 -3.63 -22.84 8.36
CA GLY A 139 -2.20 -22.93 8.00
C GLY A 139 -1.93 -23.95 6.89
N LEU A 140 -2.53 -25.15 6.98
CA LEU A 140 -2.39 -26.19 5.96
C LEU A 140 -3.05 -25.81 4.63
N VAL A 141 -4.15 -25.05 4.66
CA VAL A 141 -4.76 -24.52 3.43
C VAL A 141 -3.82 -23.53 2.77
N LEU A 142 -3.25 -22.59 3.52
CA LEU A 142 -2.31 -21.59 3.00
C LEU A 142 -1.05 -22.24 2.42
N GLU A 143 -0.51 -23.26 3.10
CA GLU A 143 0.62 -24.05 2.57
C GLU A 143 0.29 -24.70 1.22
N ARG A 144 -0.87 -25.36 1.09
CA ARG A 144 -1.32 -25.95 -0.17
C ARG A 144 -1.50 -24.91 -1.29
N VAL A 145 -2.06 -23.75 -0.97
CA VAL A 145 -2.17 -22.63 -1.92
C VAL A 145 -0.77 -22.18 -2.37
N SER A 146 0.20 -22.11 -1.45
CA SER A 146 1.58 -21.77 -1.79
C SER A 146 2.28 -22.85 -2.63
N GLU A 147 1.94 -24.13 -2.48
CA GLU A 147 2.50 -25.23 -3.28
C GLU A 147 2.05 -25.18 -4.75
N ILE A 148 0.78 -24.86 -4.99
CA ILE A 148 0.22 -24.78 -6.37
C ILE A 148 0.50 -23.45 -7.07
N LEU A 149 0.75 -22.39 -6.29
CA LEU A 149 1.13 -21.07 -6.78
C LEU A 149 2.54 -20.73 -6.26
N PRO A 150 3.59 -21.46 -6.68
CA PRO A 150 4.93 -21.30 -6.11
C PRO A 150 5.65 -20.06 -6.65
N GLY A 151 6.69 -19.65 -5.92
CA GLY A 151 7.65 -18.65 -6.39
C GLY A 151 7.09 -17.24 -6.49
N HIS A 152 7.81 -16.40 -7.25
CA HIS A 152 7.45 -15.00 -7.48
C HIS A 152 6.47 -14.84 -8.66
N GLU A 153 6.48 -15.76 -9.62
CA GLU A 153 5.67 -15.73 -10.84
C GLU A 153 4.16 -15.64 -10.55
N PHE A 154 3.69 -16.35 -9.52
CA PHE A 154 2.27 -16.39 -9.14
C PHE A 154 1.99 -15.68 -7.80
N ALA A 155 2.90 -14.81 -7.36
CA ALA A 155 2.79 -14.16 -6.05
C ALA A 155 1.53 -13.30 -5.94
N SER A 156 1.09 -12.67 -7.04
CA SER A 156 -0.12 -11.84 -7.05
C SER A 156 -1.38 -12.69 -6.90
N VAL A 157 -1.50 -13.77 -7.68
CA VAL A 157 -2.62 -14.72 -7.55
C VAL A 157 -2.64 -15.35 -6.16
N ARG A 158 -1.48 -15.78 -5.65
CA ARG A 158 -1.35 -16.36 -4.30
C ARG A 158 -1.87 -15.40 -3.25
N ALA A 159 -1.40 -14.15 -3.26
CA ALA A 159 -1.85 -13.11 -2.33
C ALA A 159 -3.37 -12.90 -2.41
N GLY A 160 -3.94 -12.86 -3.63
CA GLY A 160 -5.38 -12.74 -3.81
C GLY A 160 -6.18 -13.91 -3.22
N VAL A 161 -5.71 -15.14 -3.38
CA VAL A 161 -6.37 -16.34 -2.81
C VAL A 161 -6.24 -16.37 -1.29
N GLU A 162 -5.04 -16.14 -0.77
CA GLU A 162 -4.76 -16.12 0.67
C GLU A 162 -5.58 -15.03 1.37
N MET A 163 -5.67 -13.84 0.80
CA MET A 163 -6.47 -12.75 1.36
C MET A 163 -7.97 -13.06 1.36
N ALA A 164 -8.49 -13.73 0.32
CA ALA A 164 -9.88 -14.17 0.31
C ALA A 164 -10.16 -15.21 1.42
N LEU A 165 -9.23 -16.12 1.71
CA LEU A 165 -9.35 -17.07 2.82
C LEU A 165 -9.31 -16.33 4.17
N ILE A 166 -8.29 -15.49 4.38
CA ILE A 166 -8.08 -14.78 5.64
C ILE A 166 -9.25 -13.84 5.95
N ASP A 167 -9.78 -13.12 4.95
CA ASP A 167 -10.96 -12.27 5.10
C ASP A 167 -12.21 -13.09 5.49
N ALA A 168 -12.42 -14.26 4.87
CA ALA A 168 -13.54 -15.14 5.21
C ALA A 168 -13.45 -15.66 6.66
N VAL A 169 -12.25 -16.08 7.08
CA VAL A 169 -12.01 -16.56 8.45
C VAL A 169 -12.15 -15.42 9.46
N ALA A 170 -11.60 -14.25 9.16
CA ALA A 170 -11.71 -13.07 10.02
C ALA A 170 -13.18 -12.68 10.26
N LYS A 171 -14.02 -12.77 9.22
CA LYS A 171 -15.48 -12.57 9.33
C LYS A 171 -16.17 -13.67 10.13
N SER A 172 -15.77 -14.94 9.98
CA SER A 172 -16.29 -16.07 10.77
C SER A 172 -16.12 -15.86 12.28
N ILE A 173 -14.97 -15.33 12.69
CA ILE A 173 -14.68 -15.03 14.09
C ILE A 173 -15.05 -13.60 14.49
N ASN A 174 -15.63 -12.81 13.59
CA ASN A 174 -16.00 -11.40 13.78
C ASN A 174 -14.85 -10.51 14.29
N VAL A 175 -13.65 -10.67 13.70
CA VAL A 175 -12.45 -9.90 14.02
C VAL A 175 -11.99 -9.11 12.80
N PRO A 176 -11.88 -7.77 12.88
CA PRO A 176 -11.25 -6.97 11.82
C PRO A 176 -9.80 -7.38 11.55
N LEU A 177 -9.38 -7.37 10.29
CA LEU A 177 -8.03 -7.78 9.87
C LEU A 177 -6.91 -7.00 10.59
N TRP A 178 -7.08 -5.70 10.83
CA TRP A 178 -6.07 -4.91 11.54
C TRP A 178 -5.87 -5.36 13.00
N ILE A 179 -6.89 -5.94 13.64
CA ILE A 179 -6.77 -6.58 14.96
C ILE A 179 -6.06 -7.91 14.82
N LEU A 180 -6.47 -8.71 13.82
CA LEU A 180 -5.87 -10.02 13.57
C LEU A 180 -4.35 -9.93 13.31
N PHE A 181 -3.90 -8.86 12.65
CA PHE A 181 -2.50 -8.57 12.36
C PHE A 181 -1.80 -7.70 13.42
N GLY A 182 -2.29 -7.70 14.66
CA GLY A 182 -1.57 -7.14 15.83
C GLY A 182 -2.18 -5.87 16.44
N GLY A 183 -3.22 -5.30 15.85
CA GLY A 183 -4.07 -4.30 16.52
C GLY A 183 -3.41 -2.93 16.74
N ALA A 184 -2.42 -2.55 15.94
CA ALA A 184 -1.66 -1.32 16.16
C ALA A 184 -2.49 -0.04 15.97
N SER A 185 -3.29 0.02 14.90
CA SER A 185 -4.16 1.15 14.56
C SER A 185 -5.25 0.71 13.60
N ASP A 186 -6.44 1.32 13.71
CA ASP A 186 -7.55 1.19 12.76
C ASP A 186 -7.52 2.28 11.67
N SER A 187 -6.51 3.15 11.70
CA SER A 187 -6.31 4.24 10.74
C SER A 187 -4.86 4.33 10.26
N ILE A 188 -4.69 4.77 9.02
CA ILE A 188 -3.38 5.01 8.39
C ILE A 188 -3.43 6.33 7.62
N THR A 189 -2.31 7.06 7.63
CA THR A 189 -2.11 8.22 6.75
C THR A 189 -1.45 7.73 5.47
N THR A 190 -2.02 8.08 4.31
CA THR A 190 -1.48 7.70 3.00
C THR A 190 -0.97 8.93 2.26
N ASP A 191 0.01 8.71 1.40
CA ASP A 191 0.42 9.69 0.40
C ASP A 191 -0.54 9.69 -0.79
N ILE A 192 -0.31 10.59 -1.73
CA ILE A 192 -0.92 10.51 -3.05
C ILE A 192 0.11 10.70 -4.13
N THR A 193 0.00 9.89 -5.19
CA THR A 193 0.98 9.89 -6.27
C THR A 193 0.66 10.95 -7.32
N ILE A 194 1.67 11.75 -7.67
CA ILE A 194 1.71 12.61 -8.86
C ILE A 194 2.53 11.83 -9.92
N PRO A 195 1.94 11.51 -11.08
CA PRO A 195 2.64 10.83 -12.17
C PRO A 195 3.68 11.75 -12.82
N ILE A 196 4.48 11.22 -13.75
CA ILE A 196 5.41 12.04 -14.52
C ILE A 196 4.61 12.98 -15.44
N VAL A 197 4.68 14.27 -15.16
CA VAL A 197 4.00 15.37 -15.86
C VAL A 197 4.87 16.63 -15.86
N SER A 198 4.45 17.68 -16.58
CA SER A 198 5.16 18.97 -16.54
C SER A 198 5.15 19.61 -15.14
N SER A 199 6.14 20.45 -14.85
CA SER A 199 6.24 21.17 -13.56
C SER A 199 5.01 22.04 -13.24
N ALA A 200 4.41 22.66 -14.25
CA ALA A 200 3.17 23.42 -14.11
C ALA A 200 1.99 22.52 -13.71
N GLU A 201 1.78 21.41 -14.42
CA GLU A 201 0.72 20.45 -14.11
C GLU A 201 0.91 19.80 -12.74
N ALA A 202 2.16 19.49 -12.37
CA ALA A 202 2.49 18.94 -11.06
C ALA A 202 2.14 19.90 -9.91
N ALA A 203 2.39 21.21 -10.07
CA ALA A 203 2.03 22.22 -9.09
C ALA A 203 0.49 22.38 -8.95
N GLU A 204 -0.25 22.27 -10.05
CA GLU A 204 -1.72 22.26 -10.04
C GLU A 204 -2.27 21.02 -9.32
N LEU A 205 -1.76 19.82 -9.65
CA LEU A 205 -2.13 18.57 -8.99
C LEU A 205 -1.79 18.59 -7.50
N ALA A 206 -0.60 19.07 -7.13
CA ALA A 206 -0.21 19.26 -5.74
C ALA A 206 -1.22 20.16 -5.03
N SER A 207 -1.58 21.31 -5.61
CA SER A 207 -2.57 22.22 -5.03
C SER A 207 -3.95 21.60 -4.88
N LYS A 208 -4.38 20.80 -5.85
CA LYS A 208 -5.62 20.02 -5.77
C LYS A 208 -5.57 19.02 -4.61
N TYR A 209 -4.50 18.24 -4.48
CA TYR A 209 -4.37 17.20 -3.46
C TYR A 209 -4.16 17.76 -2.05
N ARG A 210 -3.42 18.86 -1.92
CA ARG A 210 -3.29 19.59 -0.65
C ARG A 210 -4.64 20.08 -0.14
N LYS A 211 -5.52 20.57 -1.03
CA LYS A 211 -6.91 20.94 -0.68
C LYS A 211 -7.76 19.74 -0.25
N GLN A 212 -7.42 18.53 -0.68
CA GLN A 212 -8.07 17.28 -0.25
C GLN A 212 -7.51 16.73 1.07
N GLY A 213 -6.48 17.38 1.64
CA GLY A 213 -5.92 17.03 2.96
C GLY A 213 -4.63 16.22 2.92
N PHE A 214 -4.13 15.83 1.74
CA PHE A 214 -2.88 15.08 1.63
C PHE A 214 -1.69 15.90 2.13
N GLN A 215 -0.90 15.31 3.02
CA GLN A 215 0.29 15.96 3.58
C GLN A 215 1.57 15.60 2.82
N THR A 216 1.62 14.37 2.31
CA THR A 216 2.74 13.79 1.60
C THR A 216 2.37 13.55 0.15
N LEU A 217 3.21 14.01 -0.77
CA LEU A 217 3.06 13.80 -2.20
C LEU A 217 4.16 12.84 -2.67
N LYS A 218 3.75 11.74 -3.31
CA LYS A 218 4.67 10.81 -3.95
C LYS A 218 4.86 11.23 -5.41
N LEU A 219 6.06 11.57 -5.82
CA LEU A 219 6.36 11.95 -7.21
C LEU A 219 7.00 10.78 -7.93
N LYS A 220 6.46 10.43 -9.10
CA LYS A 220 7.15 9.57 -10.06
C LYS A 220 8.23 10.38 -10.76
N VAL A 221 9.46 9.90 -10.71
CA VAL A 221 10.67 10.54 -11.28
C VAL A 221 11.46 9.51 -12.07
N GLY A 222 12.68 9.84 -12.53
CA GLY A 222 13.57 8.84 -13.15
C GLY A 222 13.58 8.85 -14.67
N LYS A 223 13.03 9.88 -15.32
CA LYS A 223 13.16 10.06 -16.79
C LYS A 223 14.22 11.09 -17.15
N ASN A 224 14.26 12.19 -16.41
CA ASN A 224 15.22 13.27 -16.63
C ASN A 224 15.42 14.01 -15.31
N LEU A 225 16.64 13.92 -14.76
CA LEU A 225 16.97 14.51 -13.46
C LEU A 225 16.66 16.00 -13.38
N ARG A 226 16.95 16.77 -14.43
CA ARG A 226 16.69 18.21 -14.45
C ARG A 226 15.19 18.49 -14.37
N GLU A 227 14.39 17.82 -15.19
CA GLU A 227 12.93 17.99 -15.19
C GLU A 227 12.32 17.55 -13.84
N ASP A 228 12.83 16.47 -13.25
CA ASP A 228 12.40 15.98 -11.94
C ASP A 228 12.66 17.03 -10.83
N ILE A 229 13.82 17.71 -10.87
CA ILE A 229 14.15 18.81 -9.95
C ILE A 229 13.24 20.03 -10.19
N GLU A 230 12.95 20.37 -11.44
CA GLU A 230 12.04 21.48 -11.78
C GLU A 230 10.62 21.23 -11.23
N VAL A 231 10.13 19.99 -11.30
CA VAL A 231 8.84 19.59 -10.71
C VAL A 231 8.85 19.80 -9.19
N LEU A 232 9.90 19.35 -8.50
CA LEU A 232 10.04 19.54 -7.05
C LEU A 232 10.04 21.02 -6.66
N GLN A 233 10.80 21.84 -7.37
CA GLN A 233 10.89 23.28 -7.14
C GLN A 233 9.53 23.96 -7.36
N ALA A 234 8.82 23.61 -8.43
CA ALA A 234 7.51 24.16 -8.73
C ALA A 234 6.48 23.84 -7.64
N ILE A 235 6.44 22.60 -7.13
CA ILE A 235 5.54 22.23 -6.03
C ILE A 235 5.95 22.94 -4.73
N ARG A 236 7.25 22.96 -4.40
CA ARG A 236 7.75 23.59 -3.17
C ARG A 236 7.46 25.10 -3.13
N ALA A 237 7.48 25.78 -4.27
CA ALA A 237 7.16 27.21 -4.36
C ALA A 237 5.72 27.53 -3.95
N VAL A 238 4.76 26.65 -4.26
CA VAL A 238 3.34 26.84 -3.90
C VAL A 238 2.95 26.16 -2.58
N HIS A 239 3.66 25.09 -2.18
CA HIS A 239 3.43 24.33 -0.95
C HIS A 239 4.74 24.12 -0.18
N PRO A 240 5.24 25.14 0.55
CA PRO A 240 6.55 25.10 1.21
C PRO A 240 6.67 24.04 2.31
N ASP A 241 5.55 23.60 2.89
CA ASP A 241 5.52 22.62 3.99
C ASP A 241 5.23 21.18 3.52
N CYS A 242 5.17 20.92 2.20
CA CYS A 242 4.83 19.59 1.69
C CYS A 242 5.94 18.57 1.96
N LEU A 243 5.56 17.33 2.31
CA LEU A 243 6.48 16.21 2.37
C LEU A 243 6.52 15.49 1.02
N PHE A 244 7.68 14.98 0.65
CA PHE A 244 7.87 14.30 -0.63
C PHE A 244 8.36 12.87 -0.45
N ILE A 245 7.83 11.99 -1.29
CA ILE A 245 8.40 10.67 -1.56
C ILE A 245 8.73 10.64 -3.04
N LEU A 246 9.95 10.30 -3.41
CA LEU A 246 10.36 10.14 -4.80
C LEU A 246 10.47 8.66 -5.14
N ASP A 247 9.92 8.28 -6.28
CA ASP A 247 9.95 6.91 -6.78
C ASP A 247 10.43 6.93 -8.23
N ALA A 248 11.68 6.52 -8.43
CA ALA A 248 12.33 6.56 -9.74
C ALA A 248 12.02 5.34 -10.61
N ASN A 249 11.42 4.28 -10.05
CA ASN A 249 11.17 3.02 -10.74
C ASN A 249 12.38 2.52 -11.56
N GLU A 250 13.57 2.54 -10.94
CA GLU A 250 14.85 2.10 -11.53
C GLU A 250 15.29 2.95 -12.73
N GLY A 251 14.77 4.18 -12.83
CA GLY A 251 15.00 5.07 -13.96
C GLY A 251 16.31 5.84 -13.94
N TYR A 252 16.94 6.00 -12.76
CA TYR A 252 18.21 6.71 -12.67
C TYR A 252 19.40 5.78 -12.90
N LYS A 253 20.43 6.32 -13.55
CA LYS A 253 21.77 5.72 -13.48
C LYS A 253 22.38 5.93 -12.09
N PRO A 254 23.34 5.09 -11.68
CA PRO A 254 24.04 5.27 -10.40
C PRO A 254 24.59 6.68 -10.17
N GLU A 255 25.07 7.35 -11.21
CA GLU A 255 25.59 8.72 -11.09
C GLU A 255 24.47 9.75 -10.87
N GLU A 256 23.35 9.62 -11.61
CA GLU A 256 22.17 10.49 -11.45
C GLU A 256 21.50 10.29 -10.09
N ALA A 257 21.55 9.06 -9.56
CA ALA A 257 21.08 8.73 -8.23
C ALA A 257 21.87 9.45 -7.12
N ILE A 258 23.19 9.56 -7.27
CA ILE A 258 24.02 10.31 -6.33
C ILE A 258 23.68 11.80 -6.42
N GLU A 259 23.59 12.33 -7.65
CA GLU A 259 23.29 13.75 -7.88
C GLU A 259 21.92 14.15 -7.31
N VAL A 260 20.88 13.32 -7.52
CA VAL A 260 19.56 13.60 -6.93
C VAL A 260 19.60 13.57 -5.41
N LEU A 261 20.36 12.64 -4.80
CA LEU A 261 20.45 12.56 -3.33
C LEU A 261 21.13 13.79 -2.72
N GLU A 262 22.17 14.32 -3.37
CA GLU A 262 22.86 15.54 -2.93
C GLU A 262 21.95 16.77 -2.99
N GLU A 263 21.19 16.91 -4.07
CA GLU A 263 20.21 17.99 -4.25
C GLU A 263 19.07 17.87 -3.21
N LEU A 264 18.58 16.65 -2.95
CA LEU A 264 17.49 16.41 -2.00
C LEU A 264 17.91 16.68 -0.57
N HIS A 265 19.09 16.20 -0.16
CA HIS A 265 19.60 16.36 1.21
C HIS A 265 19.75 17.83 1.59
N SER A 266 20.10 18.69 0.63
CA SER A 266 20.34 20.11 0.87
C SER A 266 19.05 20.91 1.06
N ASN A 267 17.94 20.47 0.46
CA ASN A 267 16.78 21.33 0.22
C ASN A 267 15.43 20.72 0.65
N TYR A 268 15.36 19.42 0.96
CA TYR A 268 14.08 18.72 1.13
C TYR A 268 14.10 17.63 2.22
N LEU A 269 12.96 17.43 2.89
CA LEU A 269 12.70 16.22 3.66
C LEU A 269 12.01 15.19 2.75
N VAL A 270 12.80 14.26 2.21
CA VAL A 270 12.39 13.32 1.15
C VAL A 270 12.78 11.89 1.50
N MET A 271 11.92 10.93 1.15
CA MET A 271 12.29 9.52 0.99
C MET A 271 12.44 9.20 -0.50
N LEU A 272 13.54 8.57 -0.93
CA LEU A 272 13.76 8.13 -2.30
C LEU A 272 13.69 6.60 -2.37
N THR A 273 12.93 6.05 -3.32
CA THR A 273 12.67 4.60 -3.47
C THR A 273 12.95 4.12 -4.89
N SER A 274 13.36 2.84 -5.04
CA SER A 274 13.59 2.16 -6.34
C SER A 274 14.41 3.01 -7.30
N VAL A 275 15.66 3.30 -6.93
CA VAL A 275 16.47 4.35 -7.57
C VAL A 275 17.08 3.90 -8.90
N CYS A 276 17.74 2.74 -8.87
CA CYS A 276 18.46 2.12 -9.99
C CYS A 276 18.11 0.65 -10.07
#